data_AF-A0A0L1LI39-F1
#
_entry.id   AF-A0A0L1LI39-F1
#
_cell.length_a   1.000
_cell.length_b   1.000
_cell.length_c   1.000
_cell.angle_alpha   90.00
_cell.angle_beta   90.00
_cell.angle_gamma   90.00
#
_symmetry.space_group_name_H-M   'P 1'
#
loop_
_entity.id
_entity.type
_entity.pdbx_description
1 polymer ?
#
loop_
_entity_poly.entity_id
_entity_poly.type
_entity_poly.pdbx_seq_one_letter_code
_entity_poly.pdbx_strand_id
1 'polypeptide(L)' 'MAQPHIRLITGGKAVEGNGFFFEPTVLADVQQDDEIVRREVFGPVVSVTKFTDEAQALAWAND' A
#
# COMPACT_ATOMS: atom_id res chain seq x y z
N MET A 1 -4.39 -11.95 -5.61
CA MET A 1 -5.73 -11.50 -6.05
C MET A 1 -6.04 -10.23 -5.28
N ALA A 2 -6.70 -9.24 -5.88
CA ALA A 2 -7.00 -7.98 -5.18
C ALA A 2 -7.90 -8.28 -3.96
N GLN A 3 -7.41 -7.96 -2.77
CA GLN A 3 -8.17 -8.07 -1.52
C GLN A 3 -9.40 -7.14 -1.62
N PRO A 4 -10.62 -7.60 -1.26
CA PRO A 4 -11.85 -6.81 -1.44
C PRO A 4 -11.91 -5.54 -0.59
N HIS A 5 -11.09 -5.44 0.47
CA HIS A 5 -11.02 -4.26 1.33
C HIS A 5 -10.00 -3.20 0.88
N ILE A 6 -9.05 -3.55 -0.02
CA ILE A 6 -8.04 -2.61 -0.49
C ILE A 6 -8.60 -1.75 -1.61
N ARG A 7 -8.44 -0.42 -1.48
CA ARG A 7 -8.83 0.53 -2.52
C ARG A 7 -7.61 1.16 -3.19
N LEU A 8 -7.54 1.04 -4.51
CA LEU A 8 -6.60 1.79 -5.35
C LEU A 8 -7.08 3.24 -5.48
N ILE A 9 -6.32 4.18 -4.95
CA ILE A 9 -6.64 5.62 -4.99
C ILE A 9 -6.06 6.26 -6.25
N THR A 10 -4.82 5.91 -6.59
CA THR A 10 -4.13 6.38 -7.80
C THR A 10 -3.02 5.40 -8.21
N GLY A 11 -2.59 5.47 -9.46
CA GLY A 11 -1.51 4.65 -10.01
C GLY A 11 -1.93 3.22 -10.31
N GLY A 12 -1.03 2.27 -10.01
CA GLY A 12 -1.27 0.83 -10.13
C GLY A 12 -1.01 0.26 -11.52
N LYS A 13 -0.40 1.03 -12.42
CA LYS A 13 -0.15 0.62 -13.80
C LYS A 13 1.29 0.89 -14.22
N ALA A 14 1.74 0.10 -15.19
CA ALA A 14 2.94 0.43 -15.95
C ALA A 14 2.67 1.66 -16.81
N VAL A 15 3.67 2.54 -16.94
CA VAL A 15 3.58 3.73 -17.80
C VAL A 15 3.78 3.29 -19.25
N GLU A 16 2.95 3.81 -20.17
CA GLU A 16 3.09 3.52 -21.60
C GLU A 16 4.40 4.09 -22.16
N GLY A 17 5.08 3.30 -23.01
CA GLY A 17 6.33 3.69 -23.67
C GLY A 17 7.48 2.73 -23.41
N ASN A 18 8.69 3.16 -23.76
CA ASN A 18 9.90 2.36 -23.56
C ASN A 18 10.45 2.53 -22.13
N GLY A 19 10.92 1.44 -21.53
CA GLY A 19 11.55 1.42 -20.20
C GLY A 19 10.79 0.58 -19.18
N PHE A 20 11.18 0.71 -17.91
CA PHE A 20 10.59 -0.03 -16.78
C PHE A 20 9.97 0.94 -15.76
N PHE A 21 9.06 1.79 -16.22
CA PHE A 21 8.41 2.81 -15.41
C PHE A 21 7.07 2.33 -14.85
N PHE A 22 6.80 2.66 -13.59
CA PHE A 22 5.56 2.32 -12.91
C PHE A 22 4.98 3.58 -12.26
N GLU A 23 3.66 3.75 -12.33
CA GLU A 23 2.98 4.91 -11.77
C GLU A 23 3.13 4.96 -10.25
N PRO A 24 3.38 6.15 -9.65
CA PRO A 24 3.25 6.34 -8.21
C PRO A 24 1.88 5.88 -7.74
N THR A 25 1.85 4.91 -6.83
CA THR A 25 0.64 4.18 -6.46
C THR A 25 0.28 4.40 -5.00
N VAL A 26 -0.99 4.69 -4.73
CA VAL A 26 -1.51 4.84 -3.37
C VAL A 26 -2.64 3.84 -3.15
N LEU A 27 -2.49 3.00 -2.12
CA LEU A 27 -3.49 2.03 -1.68
C LEU A 27 -4.05 2.45 -0.32
N ALA A 28 -5.37 2.46 -0.18
CA ALA A 28 -6.06 2.79 1.06
C ALA A 28 -6.79 1.57 1.64
N ASP A 29 -7.11 1.67 2.94
CA ASP A 29 -7.79 0.64 3.73
C ASP A 29 -7.02 -0.68 3.80
N VAL A 30 -5.70 -0.60 3.60
CA VAL A 30 -4.80 -1.74 3.77
C VAL A 30 -4.77 -2.13 5.24
N GLN A 31 -4.86 -3.43 5.52
CA GLN A 31 -4.79 -3.97 6.88
C GLN A 31 -3.36 -4.42 7.18
N GLN A 32 -2.97 -4.42 8.46
CA GLN A 32 -1.62 -4.84 8.88
C GLN A 32 -1.28 -6.28 8.46
N ASP A 33 -2.31 -7.12 8.33
CA ASP A 33 -2.12 -8.51 7.96
C ASP A 33 -1.98 -8.73 6.46
N ASP A 34 -2.14 -7.68 5.64
CA ASP A 34 -2.02 -7.79 4.20
C ASP A 34 -0.57 -7.98 3.75
N GLU A 35 -0.41 -8.80 2.70
CA GLU A 35 0.90 -9.11 2.13
C GLU A 35 1.67 -7.85 1.67
N ILE A 36 0.95 -6.81 1.21
CA ILE A 36 1.54 -5.54 0.76
C ILE A 36 2.16 -4.73 1.91
N VAL A 37 1.78 -5.00 3.16
CA VAL A 37 2.36 -4.38 4.36
C VAL A 37 3.52 -5.24 4.87
N ARG A 38 3.37 -6.57 4.81
CA ARG A 38 4.36 -7.53 5.34
C ARG A 38 5.53 -7.80 4.41
N ARG A 39 5.40 -7.55 3.10
CA ARG A 39 6.45 -7.76 2.10
C ARG A 39 6.80 -6.47 1.41
N GLU A 40 8.09 -6.17 1.36
CA GLU A 40 8.61 -4.98 0.72
C GLU A 40 8.34 -5.02 -0.80
N VAL A 41 7.55 -4.06 -1.28
CA VAL A 41 7.12 -3.98 -2.68
C VAL A 41 8.22 -3.45 -3.61
N PHE A 42 9.31 -2.88 -3.06
CA PHE A 42 10.49 -2.38 -3.81
C PHE A 42 10.15 -1.48 -5.02
N GLY A 43 9.01 -0.79 -4.97
CA GLY A 43 8.47 0.06 -6.04
C GLY A 43 7.79 1.30 -5.48
N PRO A 44 7.33 2.23 -6.33
CA PRO A 44 6.75 3.52 -5.91
C PRO A 44 5.31 3.35 -5.40
N VAL A 45 5.13 2.52 -4.36
CA VAL A 45 3.83 2.15 -3.80
C VAL A 45 3.78 2.54 -2.33
N VAL A 46 2.74 3.29 -1.94
CA VAL A 46 2.47 3.67 -0.55
C VAL A 46 1.13 3.08 -0.12
N SER A 47 1.12 2.41 1.03
CA SER A 47 -0.08 1.92 1.69
C SER A 47 -0.53 2.88 2.80
N VAL A 48 -1.84 3.00 2.98
CA VAL A 48 -2.46 3.80 4.04
C VAL A 48 -3.39 2.93 4.85
N THR A 49 -3.07 2.82 6.14
CA THR A 49 -3.82 2.04 7.14
C THR A 49 -4.54 3.00 8.09
N LYS A 50 -5.85 2.80 8.28
CA LYS A 50 -6.62 3.57 9.28
C LYS A 50 -6.38 2.99 10.68
N PHE A 51 -6.19 3.87 11.65
CA PHE A 51 -6.12 3.53 13.07
C PHE A 51 -7.16 4.34 13.85
N THR A 52 -7.51 3.87 15.04
CA THR A 52 -8.56 4.48 15.87
C THR A 52 -7.97 5.40 16.93
N ASP A 53 -6.79 5.07 17.45
CA ASP A 53 -6.08 5.86 18.47
C ASP A 53 -4.55 5.82 18.28
N GLU A 54 -3.85 6.74 18.95
CA GLU A 54 -2.39 6.89 18.86
C GLU A 54 -1.64 5.66 19.37
N ALA A 55 -2.14 5.00 20.41
CA ALA A 55 -1.49 3.82 20.99
C ALA A 55 -1.49 2.64 19.99
N GLN A 56 -2.58 2.46 19.26
CA GLN A 56 -2.69 1.49 18.18
C GLN A 56 -1.70 1.79 17.04
N ALA A 57 -1.59 3.06 16.62
CA ALA A 57 -0.65 3.45 15.58
C ALA A 57 0.82 3.20 16.00
N LEU A 58 1.16 3.51 17.25
CA LEU A 58 2.50 3.26 17.81
C LEU A 58 2.81 1.77 17.90
N ALA A 59 1.85 0.93 18.31
CA ALA A 59 2.05 -0.51 18.35
C ALA A 59 2.34 -1.07 16.96
N TRP A 60 1.56 -0.66 15.95
CA TRP A 60 1.73 -1.12 14.56
C TRP A 60 2.98 -0.58 13.86
N ALA A 61 3.53 0.55 14.29
CA ALA A 61 4.76 1.08 13.71
C ALA A 61 6.02 0.33 14.20
N ASN A 62 5.92 -0.38 15.33
CA ASN A 62 7.03 -1.09 15.96
C ASN A 62 7.01 -2.61 15.73
N ASP A 63 5.98 -3.13 15.05
CA ASP A 63 5.83 -4.53 14.63
C ASP A 63 6.25 -4.68 13.16
#